data_AF-A0A7S2R030-F1
#
_entry.id   AF-A0A7S2R030-F1
#
_cell.length_a   1.000
_cell.length_b   1.000
_cell.length_c   1.000
_cell.angle_alpha   90.00
_cell.angle_beta   90.00
_cell.angle_gamma   90.00
#
_symmetry.space_group_name_H-M   'P 1'
#
loop_
_entity.id
_entity.type
_entity.pdbx_description
1 polymer ?
#
loop_
_entity_poly.entity_id
_entity_poly.type
_entity_poly.pdbx_seq_one_letter_code
_entity_poly.pdbx_strand_id
1 'polypeptide(L)'
;INRVIKLHGLSDKAGPCKTETRALRGGVGYTKNNAVRLIQDFGVSEDTAKHLSRAYGVNAFEVCRNAKPTGKTWPRFGNLLIEGYPFLECEVAWICENEMVVTVKDMLTIRTRLAFLNSEAAKSVAPKVAHLMAKTLKWSKKEEKQQLDDAMAYLSEFGGPFPAVENVKLSLTTLTDIREIFQTFDHDKNGYIDFVEMMLMAEKLGFPMTKEEGEKTFKIIDLDGDGRLTEDEFTHWWNSAGPDDKLRQDLGKQFNLTTDKLGSGSDSRGVMFG
;
A
#
# COMPACT_ATOMS: atom_id res chain seq x y z
N ILE A 1 22.46 -20.33 28.98
CA ILE A 1 23.61 -19.54 29.51
C ILE A 1 24.25 -20.21 30.71
N ASN A 2 23.55 -20.45 31.83
CA ASN A 2 24.12 -21.08 33.03
C ASN A 2 24.85 -22.41 32.76
N ARG A 3 24.30 -23.25 31.86
CA ARG A 3 24.94 -24.49 31.42
C ARG A 3 26.29 -24.26 30.73
N VAL A 4 26.40 -23.22 29.89
CA VAL A 4 27.64 -22.84 29.19
C VAL A 4 28.68 -22.31 30.17
N ILE A 5 28.26 -21.47 31.13
CA ILE A 5 29.14 -20.97 32.20
C ILE A 5 29.78 -22.14 32.96
N LYS A 6 28.96 -23.12 33.35
CA LYS A 6 29.42 -24.31 34.06
C LYS A 6 30.37 -25.18 33.22
N LEU A 7 30.03 -25.44 31.96
CA LEU A 7 30.82 -26.31 31.08
C LEU A 7 32.21 -25.76 30.77
N HIS A 8 32.34 -24.44 30.66
CA HIS A 8 33.61 -23.79 30.29
C HIS A 8 34.33 -23.15 31.49
N GLY A 9 33.92 -23.43 32.72
CA GLY A 9 34.58 -22.91 33.93
C GLY A 9 34.57 -21.38 34.02
N LEU A 10 33.51 -20.73 33.55
CA LEU A 10 33.42 -19.26 33.46
C LEU A 10 32.79 -18.62 34.71
N SER A 11 32.56 -19.38 35.79
CA SER A 11 31.85 -18.91 36.98
C SER A 11 32.47 -17.65 37.60
N ASP A 12 33.81 -17.55 37.60
CA ASP A 12 34.54 -16.41 38.18
C ASP A 12 34.50 -15.16 37.27
N LYS A 13 34.17 -15.34 35.99
CA LYS A 13 34.09 -14.26 34.98
C LYS A 13 32.66 -13.82 34.70
N ALA A 14 31.70 -14.73 34.89
CA ALA A 14 30.30 -14.47 34.60
C ALA A 14 29.63 -13.76 35.79
N GLY A 15 29.23 -12.51 35.59
CA GLY A 15 28.37 -11.80 36.54
C GLY A 15 26.95 -12.38 36.61
N PRO A 16 26.10 -11.89 37.53
CA PRO A 16 24.71 -12.34 37.63
C PRO A 16 23.93 -12.01 36.36
N CYS A 17 22.92 -12.82 36.06
CA CYS A 17 22.00 -12.55 34.96
C CYS A 17 21.25 -11.24 35.21
N LYS A 18 21.22 -10.35 34.22
CA LYS A 18 20.51 -9.05 34.28
C LYS A 18 19.48 -8.90 33.17
N THR A 19 19.12 -9.98 32.47
CA THR A 19 18.24 -9.90 31.28
C THR A 19 16.81 -9.50 31.64
N GLU A 20 16.35 -9.79 32.86
CA GLU A 20 15.03 -9.39 33.33
C GLU A 20 14.87 -7.86 33.41
N THR A 21 15.87 -7.15 33.91
CA THR A 21 15.82 -5.70 34.10
C THR A 21 16.37 -4.92 32.91
N ARG A 22 16.95 -5.60 31.92
CA ARG A 22 17.57 -4.95 30.77
C ARG A 22 16.53 -4.80 29.66
N ALA A 23 16.10 -3.56 29.46
CA ALA A 23 15.20 -3.23 28.36
C ALA A 23 15.81 -3.63 27.00
N LEU A 24 14.95 -4.15 26.12
CA LEU A 24 15.31 -4.40 24.74
C LEU A 24 15.46 -3.08 23.98
N ARG A 25 16.10 -3.16 22.81
CA ARG A 25 16.27 -2.01 21.91
C ARG A 25 14.92 -1.39 21.58
N GLY A 26 14.84 -0.06 21.62
CA GLY A 26 13.58 0.68 21.45
C GLY A 26 12.66 0.73 22.68
N GLY A 27 12.94 -0.04 23.75
CA GLY A 27 12.13 -0.03 24.97
C GLY A 27 12.52 1.02 26.00
N VAL A 28 13.78 1.48 26.00
CA VAL A 28 14.27 2.50 26.93
C VAL A 28 13.60 3.84 26.63
N GLY A 29 12.86 4.40 27.58
CA GLY A 29 12.15 5.68 27.43
C GLY A 29 10.82 5.58 26.68
N TYR A 30 10.32 4.36 26.43
CA TYR A 30 9.01 4.17 25.81
C TYR A 30 7.88 4.69 26.72
N THR A 31 6.92 5.38 26.12
CA THR A 31 5.69 5.81 26.78
C THR A 31 4.47 5.48 25.92
N LYS A 32 3.29 5.36 26.55
CA LYS A 32 2.02 5.16 25.82
C LYS A 32 1.69 6.32 24.86
N ASN A 33 2.28 7.49 25.09
CA ASN A 33 2.06 8.70 24.29
C ASN A 33 3.02 8.82 23.10
N ASN A 34 3.89 7.84 22.85
CA ASN A 34 4.86 7.90 21.75
C ASN A 34 4.18 8.12 20.39
N ALA A 35 3.06 7.45 20.12
CA ALA A 35 2.31 7.66 18.88
C ALA A 35 1.84 9.13 18.73
N VAL A 36 1.29 9.72 19.79
CA VAL A 36 0.86 11.14 19.77
C VAL A 36 2.04 12.07 19.46
N ARG A 37 3.21 11.79 20.06
CA ARG A 37 4.42 12.56 19.80
C ARG A 37 4.92 12.42 18.36
N LEU A 38 4.86 11.23 17.78
CA LEU A 38 5.24 11.04 16.37
C LEU A 38 4.35 11.87 15.42
N ILE A 39 3.05 11.94 15.71
CA ILE A 39 2.10 12.76 14.94
C ILE A 39 2.44 14.25 15.09
N GLN A 40 2.69 14.72 16.32
CA GLN A 40 2.98 16.13 16.59
C GLN A 40 4.33 16.58 16.01
N ASP A 41 5.37 15.78 16.24
CA ASP A 41 6.75 16.12 15.91
C ASP A 41 7.04 15.94 14.40
N PHE A 42 6.46 14.92 13.77
CA PHE A 42 6.76 14.56 12.38
C PHE A 42 5.57 14.68 11.42
N GLY A 43 4.35 14.90 11.90
CA GLY A 43 3.18 15.08 11.00
C GLY A 43 2.85 13.84 10.15
N VAL A 44 3.15 12.64 10.65
CA VAL A 44 2.73 11.36 10.06
C VAL A 44 1.27 11.05 10.44
N SER A 45 0.61 10.16 9.70
CA SER A 45 -0.77 9.76 10.00
C SER A 45 -0.88 9.02 11.33
N GLU A 46 -2.08 8.97 11.90
CA GLU A 46 -2.32 8.28 13.17
C GLU A 46 -2.02 6.78 13.08
N ASP A 47 -2.44 6.12 12.01
CA ASP A 47 -2.20 4.68 11.81
C ASP A 47 -0.71 4.37 11.66
N THR A 48 0.02 5.19 10.92
CA THR A 48 1.48 5.07 10.82
C THR A 48 2.13 5.33 12.18
N ALA A 49 1.73 6.34 12.93
CA ALA A 49 2.30 6.62 14.25
C ALA A 49 2.07 5.46 15.23
N LYS A 50 0.88 4.86 15.23
CA LYS A 50 0.55 3.67 16.04
C LYS A 50 1.40 2.47 15.63
N HIS A 51 1.51 2.20 14.33
CA HIS A 51 2.36 1.15 13.77
C HIS A 51 3.81 1.34 14.20
N LEU A 52 4.41 2.49 13.90
CA LEU A 52 5.81 2.78 14.20
C LEU A 52 6.09 2.70 15.70
N SER A 53 5.22 3.26 16.54
CA SER A 53 5.36 3.18 17.99
C SER A 53 5.29 1.75 18.50
N ARG A 54 4.49 0.87 17.88
CA ARG A 54 4.36 -0.53 18.27
C ARG A 54 5.54 -1.38 17.75
N ALA A 55 5.99 -1.12 16.54
CA ALA A 55 7.03 -1.90 15.87
C ALA A 55 8.44 -1.53 16.35
N TYR A 56 8.73 -0.23 16.50
CA TYR A 56 10.08 0.27 16.79
C TYR A 56 10.22 0.90 18.18
N GLY A 57 9.12 1.09 18.91
CA GLY A 57 9.15 1.75 20.22
C GLY A 57 9.68 3.18 20.10
N VAL A 58 10.74 3.50 20.86
CA VAL A 58 11.41 4.81 20.81
C VAL A 58 12.26 4.99 19.53
N ASN A 59 12.66 3.92 18.86
CA ASN A 59 13.40 4.04 17.60
C ASN A 59 12.52 4.59 16.46
N ALA A 60 11.20 4.59 16.62
CA ALA A 60 10.26 5.19 15.67
C ALA A 60 10.59 6.66 15.35
N PHE A 61 11.13 7.40 16.33
CA PHE A 61 11.54 8.79 16.13
C PHE A 61 12.72 8.89 15.15
N GLU A 62 13.64 7.91 15.17
CA GLU A 62 14.77 7.86 14.22
C GLU A 62 14.30 7.48 12.83
N VAL A 63 13.35 6.54 12.73
CA VAL A 63 12.69 6.20 11.45
C VAL A 63 12.04 7.45 10.84
N CYS A 64 11.28 8.22 11.63
CA CYS A 64 10.59 9.41 11.16
C CYS A 64 11.51 10.58 10.81
N ARG A 65 12.75 10.65 11.33
CA ARG A 65 13.72 11.69 10.91
C ARG A 65 14.05 11.62 9.43
N ASN A 66 13.92 10.44 8.82
CA ASN A 66 14.14 10.22 7.40
C ASN A 66 12.85 10.33 6.56
N ALA A 67 11.72 10.69 7.18
CA ALA A 67 10.45 10.85 6.48
C ALA A 67 10.49 12.07 5.56
N LYS A 68 10.15 11.86 4.29
CA LYS A 68 10.07 12.93 3.29
C LYS A 68 8.68 13.58 3.30
N PRO A 69 8.57 14.85 2.87
CA PRO A 69 7.27 15.49 2.65
C PRO A 69 6.42 14.70 1.66
N THR A 70 5.12 14.62 1.93
CA THR A 70 4.15 13.93 1.06
C THR A 70 3.59 14.85 -0.03
N GLY A 71 3.68 16.17 0.16
CA GLY A 71 2.98 17.16 -0.66
C GLY A 71 1.49 17.30 -0.33
N LYS A 72 0.96 16.51 0.60
CA LYS A 72 -0.43 16.61 1.08
C LYS A 72 -0.54 17.59 2.25
N THR A 73 -1.73 18.16 2.47
CA THR A 73 -2.02 18.96 3.69
C THR A 73 -1.88 18.12 4.95
N TRP A 74 -2.29 16.85 4.86
CA TRP A 74 -2.14 15.84 5.90
C TRP A 74 -2.15 14.43 5.29
N PRO A 75 -1.36 13.47 5.82
CA PRO A 75 -0.19 13.68 6.67
C PRO A 75 0.88 14.49 5.92
N ARG A 76 1.64 15.33 6.62
CA ARG A 76 2.63 16.24 6.01
C ARG A 76 3.90 15.52 5.58
N PHE A 77 4.29 14.48 6.30
CA PHE A 77 5.48 13.69 6.04
C PHE A 77 5.18 12.20 6.12
N GLY A 78 6.06 11.40 5.51
CA GLY A 78 5.98 9.94 5.53
C GLY A 78 5.22 9.41 4.32
N ASN A 79 5.92 9.25 3.20
CA ASN A 79 5.38 8.55 2.04
C ASN A 79 5.17 7.08 2.38
N LEU A 80 3.94 6.60 2.13
CA LEU A 80 3.61 5.19 2.32
C LEU A 80 4.39 4.34 1.31
N LEU A 81 4.83 3.17 1.77
CA LEU A 81 5.43 2.15 0.93
C LEU A 81 4.40 1.65 -0.08
N ILE A 82 3.19 1.35 0.41
CA ILE A 82 1.98 1.02 -0.34
C ILE A 82 0.76 1.61 0.38
N GLU A 83 -0.22 2.08 -0.38
CA GLU A 83 -1.45 2.63 0.17
C GLU A 83 -2.29 1.57 0.91
N GLY A 84 -3.07 2.01 1.90
CA GLY A 84 -3.89 1.14 2.74
C GLY A 84 -3.13 0.41 3.85
N TYR A 85 -1.79 0.53 3.89
CA TYR A 85 -0.95 -0.06 4.93
C TYR A 85 -0.05 0.98 5.59
N PRO A 86 0.17 0.92 6.91
CA PRO A 86 0.86 1.98 7.66
C PRO A 86 2.40 1.94 7.53
N PHE A 87 2.93 1.30 6.48
CA PHE A 87 4.37 1.17 6.24
C PHE A 87 4.89 2.35 5.43
N LEU A 88 6.01 2.95 5.84
CA LEU A 88 6.67 4.06 5.17
C LEU A 88 7.80 3.60 4.25
N GLU A 89 8.06 4.33 3.18
CA GLU A 89 9.24 4.12 2.34
C GLU A 89 10.55 4.25 3.14
N CYS A 90 10.60 5.20 4.07
CA CYS A 90 11.79 5.45 4.88
C CYS A 90 12.07 4.35 5.90
N GLU A 91 11.09 3.50 6.25
CA GLU A 91 11.32 2.31 7.06
C GLU A 91 12.28 1.36 6.36
N VAL A 92 12.16 1.19 5.04
CA VAL A 92 12.99 0.24 4.27
C VAL A 92 14.48 0.52 4.46
N ALA A 93 14.89 1.78 4.33
CA ALA A 93 16.29 2.17 4.53
C ALA A 93 16.74 1.96 5.98
N TRP A 94 15.92 2.40 6.94
CA TRP A 94 16.25 2.27 8.36
C TRP A 94 16.39 0.80 8.78
N ILE A 95 15.50 -0.07 8.31
CA ILE A 95 15.53 -1.52 8.57
C ILE A 95 16.81 -2.14 8.00
N CYS A 96 17.22 -1.79 6.78
CA CYS A 96 18.48 -2.28 6.20
C CYS A 96 19.69 -1.90 7.06
N GLU A 97 19.74 -0.65 7.52
CA GLU A 97 20.88 -0.09 8.27
C GLU A 97 20.93 -0.55 9.73
N ASN A 98 19.77 -0.78 10.36
CA ASN A 98 19.68 -0.98 11.82
C ASN A 98 19.25 -2.38 12.23
N GLU A 99 18.63 -3.15 11.32
CA GLU A 99 18.07 -4.48 11.59
C GLU A 99 18.63 -5.58 10.70
N MET A 100 19.70 -5.27 9.94
CA MET A 100 20.49 -6.22 9.13
C MET A 100 19.69 -6.98 8.08
N VAL A 101 18.60 -6.40 7.58
CA VAL A 101 17.83 -7.00 6.49
C VAL A 101 18.54 -6.75 5.17
N VAL A 102 18.89 -7.83 4.50
CA VAL A 102 19.63 -7.81 3.23
C VAL A 102 18.92 -8.57 2.11
N THR A 103 17.66 -8.96 2.31
CA THR A 103 16.85 -9.60 1.25
C THR A 103 15.48 -8.95 1.15
N VAL A 104 14.96 -8.84 -0.09
CA VAL A 104 13.62 -8.29 -0.34
C VAL A 104 12.54 -9.19 0.29
N LYS A 105 12.76 -10.50 0.26
CA LYS A 105 11.92 -11.50 0.94
C LYS A 105 11.76 -11.20 2.43
N ASP A 106 12.86 -11.03 3.17
CA ASP A 106 12.79 -10.84 4.63
C ASP A 106 12.17 -9.49 5.00
N MET A 107 12.38 -8.46 4.16
CA MET A 107 11.71 -7.16 4.32
C MET A 107 10.18 -7.34 4.28
N LEU A 108 9.65 -8.02 3.27
CA LEU A 108 8.22 -8.19 3.03
C LEU A 108 7.54 -9.21 3.96
N THR A 109 8.30 -10.16 4.51
CA THR A 109 7.76 -11.27 5.30
C THR A 109 7.99 -11.10 6.80
N ILE A 110 9.16 -10.67 7.23
CA ILE A 110 9.53 -10.62 8.66
C ILE A 110 9.33 -9.22 9.24
N ARG A 111 9.74 -8.17 8.51
CA ARG A 111 9.73 -6.80 9.04
C ARG A 111 8.41 -6.09 8.84
N THR A 112 7.93 -6.00 7.60
CA THR A 112 6.59 -5.45 7.36
C THR A 112 5.49 -6.48 7.59
N ARG A 113 5.78 -7.77 7.34
CA ARG A 113 4.79 -8.87 7.31
C ARG A 113 3.68 -8.66 6.28
N LEU A 114 3.88 -7.75 5.31
CA LEU A 114 2.89 -7.45 4.29
C LEU A 114 2.49 -8.70 3.49
N ALA A 115 3.44 -9.61 3.24
CA ALA A 115 3.16 -10.88 2.54
C ALA A 115 2.08 -11.74 3.22
N PHE A 116 1.97 -11.69 4.55
CA PHE A 116 0.98 -12.44 5.32
C PHE A 116 -0.35 -11.69 5.44
N LEU A 117 -0.31 -10.35 5.42
CA LEU A 117 -1.51 -9.52 5.47
C LEU A 117 -2.22 -9.53 4.11
N ASN A 118 -1.47 -9.38 3.03
CA ASN A 118 -1.97 -9.35 1.67
C ASN A 118 -0.84 -9.65 0.68
N SER A 119 -0.86 -10.84 0.09
CA SER A 119 0.18 -11.29 -0.83
C SER A 119 0.20 -10.49 -2.14
N GLU A 120 -0.95 -10.02 -2.64
CA GLU A 120 -1.04 -9.21 -3.85
C GLU A 120 -0.43 -7.82 -3.64
N ALA A 121 -0.73 -7.19 -2.50
CA ALA A 121 -0.09 -5.93 -2.08
C ALA A 121 1.44 -6.10 -1.92
N ALA A 122 1.89 -7.23 -1.39
CA ALA A 122 3.31 -7.54 -1.27
C ALA A 122 3.98 -7.71 -2.66
N LYS A 123 3.34 -8.45 -3.58
CA LYS A 123 3.82 -8.63 -4.96
C LYS A 123 3.89 -7.29 -5.70
N SER A 124 2.86 -6.45 -5.58
CA SER A 124 2.82 -5.17 -6.28
C SER A 124 3.89 -4.19 -5.80
N VAL A 125 4.25 -4.23 -4.51
CA VAL A 125 5.26 -3.32 -3.94
C VAL A 125 6.68 -3.88 -3.96
N ALA A 126 6.88 -5.17 -4.21
CA ALA A 126 8.20 -5.80 -4.22
C ALA A 126 9.23 -5.10 -5.13
N PRO A 127 8.90 -4.64 -6.35
CA PRO A 127 9.85 -3.90 -7.18
C PRO A 127 10.32 -2.58 -6.54
N LYS A 128 9.41 -1.85 -5.89
CA LYS A 128 9.73 -0.60 -5.18
C LYS A 128 10.61 -0.87 -3.97
N VAL A 129 10.34 -1.93 -3.21
CA VAL A 129 11.17 -2.37 -2.08
C VAL A 129 12.57 -2.74 -2.56
N ALA A 130 12.68 -3.57 -3.61
CA ALA A 130 13.96 -3.94 -4.20
C ALA A 130 14.79 -2.72 -4.60
N HIS A 131 14.14 -1.72 -5.21
CA HIS A 131 14.80 -0.47 -5.59
C HIS A 131 15.31 0.35 -4.39
N LEU A 132 14.48 0.52 -3.35
CA LEU A 132 14.86 1.23 -2.12
C LEU A 132 16.00 0.51 -1.37
N MET A 133 15.95 -0.82 -1.29
CA MET A 133 17.01 -1.63 -0.70
C MET A 133 18.29 -1.54 -1.51
N ALA A 134 18.21 -1.63 -2.85
CA ALA A 134 19.37 -1.52 -3.73
C ALA A 134 20.09 -0.19 -3.56
N LYS A 135 19.35 0.92 -3.42
CA LYS A 135 19.93 2.23 -3.13
C LYS A 135 20.66 2.27 -1.78
N THR A 136 20.05 1.69 -0.75
CA THR A 136 20.58 1.72 0.63
C THR A 136 21.80 0.81 0.78
N LEU A 137 21.70 -0.42 0.27
CA LEU A 137 22.72 -1.46 0.36
C LEU A 137 23.75 -1.41 -0.79
N LYS A 138 23.60 -0.46 -1.70
CA LYS A 138 24.46 -0.23 -2.87
C LYS A 138 24.57 -1.46 -3.77
N TRP A 139 23.44 -2.11 -4.04
CA TRP A 139 23.37 -3.26 -4.94
C TRP A 139 23.61 -2.85 -6.40
N SER A 140 24.20 -3.76 -7.16
CA SER A 140 24.23 -3.66 -8.61
C SER A 140 22.84 -3.90 -9.20
N LYS A 141 22.59 -3.48 -10.44
CA LYS A 141 21.33 -3.79 -11.15
C LYS A 141 21.06 -5.28 -11.29
N LYS A 142 22.12 -6.08 -11.39
CA LYS A 142 22.02 -7.55 -11.41
C LYS A 142 21.52 -8.08 -10.07
N GLU A 143 22.06 -7.58 -8.97
CA GLU A 143 21.66 -7.99 -7.62
C GLU A 143 20.24 -7.53 -7.29
N GLU A 144 19.88 -6.28 -7.61
CA GLU A 144 18.50 -5.75 -7.46
C GLU A 144 17.49 -6.64 -8.18
N LYS A 145 17.80 -7.06 -9.42
CA LYS A 145 16.97 -7.98 -10.19
C LYS A 145 16.90 -9.37 -9.54
N GLN A 146 18.03 -9.94 -9.15
CA GLN A 146 18.05 -11.26 -8.51
C GLN A 146 17.22 -11.29 -7.21
N GLN A 147 17.37 -10.27 -6.37
CA GLN A 147 16.60 -10.15 -5.12
C GLN A 147 15.10 -10.00 -5.36
N LEU A 148 14.71 -9.30 -6.43
CA LEU A 148 13.32 -9.19 -6.84
C LEU A 148 12.78 -10.54 -7.34
N ASP A 149 13.50 -11.20 -8.25
CA ASP A 149 13.10 -12.49 -8.82
C ASP A 149 12.93 -13.54 -7.71
N ASP A 150 13.87 -13.62 -6.77
CA ASP A 150 13.82 -14.54 -5.61
C ASP A 150 12.62 -14.24 -4.69
N ALA A 151 12.35 -12.95 -4.42
CA ALA A 151 11.20 -12.56 -3.61
C ALA A 151 9.87 -12.88 -4.30
N MET A 152 9.76 -12.62 -5.60
CA MET A 152 8.55 -12.90 -6.38
C MET A 152 8.25 -14.39 -6.47
N ALA A 153 9.29 -15.22 -6.65
CA ALA A 153 9.17 -16.68 -6.60
C ALA A 153 8.60 -17.13 -5.26
N TYR A 154 9.14 -16.65 -4.14
CA TYR A 154 8.64 -16.99 -2.81
C TYR A 154 7.20 -16.49 -2.56
N LEU A 155 6.89 -15.23 -2.94
CA LEU A 155 5.55 -14.65 -2.77
C LEU A 155 4.47 -15.36 -3.58
N SER A 156 4.84 -16.06 -4.67
CA SER A 156 3.89 -16.86 -5.44
C SER A 156 3.38 -18.09 -4.68
N GLU A 157 4.10 -18.56 -3.66
CA GLU A 157 3.66 -19.61 -2.74
C GLU A 157 2.58 -19.10 -1.77
N PHE A 158 2.43 -17.77 -1.62
CA PHE A 158 1.41 -17.17 -0.77
C PHE A 158 0.11 -16.97 -1.54
N GLY A 159 -0.90 -17.76 -1.20
CA GLY A 159 -2.27 -17.63 -1.67
C GLY A 159 -3.20 -18.52 -0.85
N GLY A 160 -4.12 -17.92 -0.11
CA GLY A 160 -5.25 -18.64 0.47
C GLY A 160 -6.21 -19.10 -0.62
N PRO A 161 -7.21 -19.96 -0.32
CA PRO A 161 -8.21 -20.36 -1.29
C PRO A 161 -8.88 -19.12 -1.88
N PHE A 162 -8.70 -18.91 -3.17
CA PHE A 162 -9.50 -17.94 -3.91
C PHE A 162 -10.95 -18.43 -3.85
N PRO A 163 -11.95 -17.60 -3.46
CA PRO A 163 -13.33 -17.94 -3.76
C PRO A 163 -13.39 -18.15 -5.28
N ALA A 164 -13.75 -19.35 -5.70
CA ALA A 164 -13.85 -19.74 -7.09
C ALA A 164 -15.05 -19.02 -7.72
N VAL A 165 -14.87 -17.75 -8.05
CA VAL A 165 -15.77 -17.01 -8.93
C VAL A 165 -15.06 -16.91 -10.27
N GLU A 166 -15.51 -17.74 -11.22
CA GLU A 166 -15.08 -17.66 -12.62
C GLU A 166 -15.33 -16.24 -13.15
N ASN A 167 -14.34 -15.69 -13.86
CA ASN A 167 -14.38 -14.40 -14.55
C ASN A 167 -14.20 -13.11 -13.72
N VAL A 168 -13.60 -13.16 -12.52
CA VAL A 168 -13.16 -11.92 -11.84
C VAL A 168 -11.80 -11.48 -12.40
N LYS A 169 -11.81 -10.52 -13.32
CA LYS A 169 -10.62 -9.73 -13.68
C LYS A 169 -10.31 -8.79 -12.51
N LEU A 170 -9.31 -9.13 -11.69
CA LEU A 170 -8.76 -8.20 -10.69
C LEU A 170 -8.02 -7.06 -11.43
N SER A 171 -8.76 -5.99 -11.72
CA SER A 171 -8.17 -4.72 -12.17
C SER A 171 -7.45 -4.08 -10.99
N LEU A 172 -6.16 -3.78 -11.16
CA LEU A 172 -5.32 -3.01 -10.22
C LEU A 172 -5.73 -1.52 -10.19
N THR A 173 -7.02 -1.23 -10.08
CA THR A 173 -7.52 0.09 -9.72
C THR A 173 -7.84 -0.01 -8.24
N THR A 174 -7.10 0.68 -7.39
CA THR A 174 -7.23 0.45 -5.94
C THR A 174 -8.62 0.88 -5.46
N LEU A 175 -9.14 0.22 -4.43
CA LEU A 175 -10.38 0.65 -3.77
C LEU A 175 -10.27 2.10 -3.26
N THR A 176 -9.07 2.58 -2.97
CA THR A 176 -8.82 3.96 -2.56
C THR A 176 -9.04 4.95 -3.70
N ASP A 177 -8.56 4.64 -4.92
CA ASP A 177 -8.78 5.48 -6.10
C ASP A 177 -10.27 5.62 -6.42
N ILE A 178 -11.03 4.52 -6.35
CA ILE A 178 -12.48 4.51 -6.63
C ILE A 178 -13.25 5.27 -5.55
N ARG A 179 -12.86 5.13 -4.29
CA ARG A 179 -13.43 5.88 -3.16
C ARG A 179 -13.21 7.39 -3.30
N GLU A 180 -12.02 7.80 -3.72
CA GLU A 180 -11.73 9.23 -3.93
C GLU A 180 -12.58 9.82 -5.06
N ILE A 181 -12.80 9.06 -6.13
CA ILE A 181 -13.72 9.45 -7.21
C ILE A 181 -15.16 9.53 -6.68
N PHE A 182 -15.62 8.51 -5.96
CA PHE A 182 -16.97 8.46 -5.39
C PHE A 182 -17.24 9.66 -4.47
N GLN A 183 -16.31 9.98 -3.56
CA GLN A 183 -16.42 11.14 -2.67
C GLN A 183 -16.34 12.48 -3.40
N THR A 184 -15.77 12.52 -4.60
CA THR A 184 -15.79 13.72 -5.44
C THR A 184 -17.16 13.92 -6.07
N PHE A 185 -17.88 12.83 -6.33
CA PHE A 185 -19.23 12.85 -6.89
C PHE A 185 -20.31 13.12 -5.84
N ASP A 186 -20.24 12.48 -4.67
CA ASP A 186 -21.15 12.67 -3.51
C ASP A 186 -20.87 14.03 -2.84
N HIS A 187 -21.57 15.08 -3.29
CA HIS A 187 -21.27 16.46 -2.92
C HIS A 187 -21.83 16.80 -1.54
N ASP A 188 -23.01 16.28 -1.22
CA ASP A 188 -23.69 16.50 0.05
C ASP A 188 -23.28 15.51 1.15
N LYS A 189 -22.49 14.48 0.79
CA LYS A 189 -21.96 13.42 1.68
C LYS A 189 -23.06 12.57 2.29
N ASN A 190 -24.14 12.36 1.55
CA ASN A 190 -25.26 11.52 1.98
C ASN A 190 -24.95 10.02 1.84
N GLY A 191 -23.82 9.65 1.22
CA GLY A 191 -23.35 8.27 1.06
C GLY A 191 -23.81 7.60 -0.25
N TYR A 192 -24.42 8.35 -1.16
CA TYR A 192 -24.81 7.92 -2.49
C TYR A 192 -24.63 9.05 -3.50
N ILE A 193 -24.59 8.73 -4.79
CA ILE A 193 -24.56 9.72 -5.87
C ILE A 193 -25.94 9.73 -6.52
N ASP A 194 -26.62 10.86 -6.46
CA ASP A 194 -27.88 11.03 -7.19
C ASP A 194 -27.65 11.47 -8.65
N PHE A 195 -28.72 11.44 -9.46
CA PHE A 195 -28.64 11.78 -10.87
C PHE A 195 -28.15 13.21 -11.13
N VAL A 196 -28.52 14.14 -10.25
CA VAL A 196 -28.15 15.56 -10.37
C VAL A 196 -26.66 15.72 -10.05
N GLU A 197 -26.19 15.07 -8.99
CA GLU A 197 -24.78 15.04 -8.59
C GLU A 197 -23.90 14.45 -9.69
N MET A 198 -24.32 13.33 -10.29
CA MET A 198 -23.61 12.73 -11.43
C MET A 198 -23.48 13.69 -12.62
N MET A 199 -24.56 14.37 -13.00
CA MET A 199 -24.57 15.31 -14.13
C MET A 199 -23.75 16.57 -13.86
N LEU A 200 -23.88 17.15 -12.67
CA LEU A 200 -23.12 18.34 -12.24
C LEU A 200 -21.63 18.05 -12.20
N MET A 201 -21.26 16.85 -11.75
CA MET A 201 -19.87 16.45 -11.66
C MET A 201 -19.30 16.13 -13.04
N ALA A 202 -20.06 15.49 -13.93
CA ALA A 202 -19.65 15.32 -15.31
C ALA A 202 -19.37 16.65 -16.03
N GLU A 203 -20.20 17.66 -15.79
CA GLU A 203 -19.99 19.02 -16.31
C GLU A 203 -18.73 19.68 -15.71
N LYS A 204 -18.58 19.66 -14.38
CA LYS A 204 -17.41 20.23 -13.67
C LYS A 204 -16.09 19.58 -14.09
N LEU A 205 -16.15 18.30 -14.41
CA LEU A 205 -15.01 17.50 -14.80
C LEU A 205 -14.66 17.66 -16.29
N GLY A 206 -15.47 18.38 -17.06
CA GLY A 206 -15.16 18.78 -18.44
C GLY A 206 -15.66 17.79 -19.50
N PHE A 207 -16.54 16.85 -19.13
CA PHE A 207 -17.23 15.93 -20.03
C PHE A 207 -18.75 16.07 -19.88
N PRO A 208 -19.34 17.20 -20.32
CA PRO A 208 -20.78 17.38 -20.23
C PRO A 208 -21.51 16.27 -21.00
N MET A 209 -22.44 15.61 -20.32
CA MET A 209 -23.29 14.58 -20.89
C MET A 209 -24.66 15.17 -21.19
N THR A 210 -25.34 14.64 -22.21
CA THR A 210 -26.76 14.94 -22.41
C THR A 210 -27.59 14.20 -21.36
N LYS A 211 -28.80 14.70 -21.06
CA LYS A 211 -29.71 14.04 -20.12
C LYS A 211 -29.98 12.57 -20.51
N GLU A 212 -30.13 12.29 -21.80
CA GLU A 212 -30.36 10.94 -22.32
C GLU A 212 -29.15 10.00 -22.14
N GLU A 213 -27.93 10.52 -22.25
CA GLU A 213 -26.70 9.76 -21.97
C GLU A 213 -26.54 9.52 -20.47
N GLY A 214 -26.80 10.54 -19.65
CA GLY A 214 -26.80 10.42 -18.20
C GLY A 214 -27.79 9.36 -17.72
N GLU A 215 -29.03 9.37 -18.21
CA GLU A 215 -30.06 8.40 -17.79
C GLU A 215 -29.68 6.97 -18.16
N LYS A 216 -29.05 6.77 -19.32
CA LYS A 216 -28.54 5.46 -19.73
C LYS A 216 -27.42 4.98 -18.83
N THR A 217 -26.44 5.83 -18.55
CA THR A 217 -25.31 5.46 -17.69
C THR A 217 -25.76 5.24 -16.25
N PHE A 218 -26.60 6.12 -15.71
CA PHE A 218 -27.14 6.00 -14.37
C PHE A 218 -27.86 4.66 -14.18
N LYS A 219 -28.72 4.28 -15.13
CA LYS A 219 -29.46 3.01 -15.11
C LYS A 219 -28.58 1.76 -15.26
N ILE A 220 -27.37 1.90 -15.81
CA ILE A 220 -26.41 0.79 -15.90
C ILE A 220 -25.70 0.57 -14.56
N ILE A 221 -25.49 1.65 -13.79
CA ILE A 221 -24.77 1.63 -12.51
C ILE A 221 -25.73 1.28 -11.37
N ASP A 222 -26.94 1.85 -11.39
CA ASP A 222 -28.03 1.64 -10.42
C ASP A 222 -28.60 0.22 -10.58
N LEU A 223 -28.08 -0.74 -9.79
CA LEU A 223 -28.41 -2.16 -9.93
C LEU A 223 -29.74 -2.51 -9.25
N ASP A 224 -30.04 -1.84 -8.14
CA ASP A 224 -31.27 -2.06 -7.39
C ASP A 224 -32.43 -1.13 -7.83
N GLY A 225 -32.13 -0.10 -8.62
CA GLY A 225 -33.11 0.79 -9.24
C GLY A 225 -33.73 1.79 -8.26
N ASP A 226 -33.09 2.04 -7.13
CA ASP A 226 -33.58 2.95 -6.10
C ASP A 226 -33.35 4.44 -6.43
N GLY A 227 -32.66 4.73 -7.52
CA GLY A 227 -32.33 6.07 -7.98
C GLY A 227 -31.12 6.69 -7.27
N ARG A 228 -30.30 5.88 -6.59
CA ARG A 228 -29.12 6.29 -5.82
C ARG A 228 -27.97 5.34 -6.13
N LEU A 229 -26.81 5.89 -6.49
CA LEU A 229 -25.63 5.05 -6.73
C LEU A 229 -24.82 4.92 -5.45
N THR A 230 -24.79 3.74 -4.85
CA THR A 230 -23.95 3.44 -3.69
C THR A 230 -22.48 3.24 -4.06
N GLU A 231 -21.58 3.31 -3.08
CA GLU A 231 -20.14 3.05 -3.30
C GLU A 231 -19.91 1.64 -3.89
N ASP A 232 -20.68 0.66 -3.45
CA ASP A 232 -20.58 -0.73 -3.90
C ASP A 232 -21.02 -0.87 -5.37
N GLU A 233 -22.11 -0.21 -5.77
CA GLU A 233 -22.60 -0.20 -7.16
C GLU A 233 -21.65 0.55 -8.10
N PHE A 234 -21.15 1.70 -7.66
CA PHE A 234 -20.16 2.47 -8.41
C PHE A 234 -18.87 1.66 -8.61
N THR A 235 -18.41 0.98 -7.56
CA THR A 235 -17.25 0.10 -7.61
C THR A 235 -17.49 -1.11 -8.52
N HIS A 236 -18.69 -1.68 -8.48
CA HIS A 236 -19.06 -2.79 -9.35
C HIS A 236 -19.05 -2.38 -10.83
N TRP A 237 -19.67 -1.25 -11.17
CA TRP A 237 -19.63 -0.70 -12.52
C TRP A 237 -18.21 -0.40 -12.96
N TRP A 238 -17.39 0.26 -12.14
CA TRP A 238 -16.01 0.62 -12.50
C TRP A 238 -15.17 -0.60 -12.89
N ASN A 239 -15.36 -1.72 -12.20
CA ASN A 239 -14.65 -2.96 -12.46
C ASN A 239 -15.23 -3.75 -13.66
N SER A 240 -16.53 -3.65 -13.89
CA SER A 240 -17.25 -4.38 -14.96
C SER A 240 -17.32 -3.63 -16.29
N ALA A 241 -17.14 -2.30 -16.28
CA ALA A 241 -17.22 -1.45 -17.46
C ALA A 241 -16.15 -1.84 -18.50
N GLY A 242 -16.52 -1.89 -19.77
CA GLY A 242 -15.59 -2.18 -20.86
C GLY A 242 -14.56 -1.07 -21.07
N PRO A 243 -13.46 -1.35 -21.80
CA PRO A 243 -12.47 -0.34 -22.17
C PRO A 243 -13.07 0.80 -23.01
N ASP A 244 -14.22 0.59 -23.66
CA ASP A 244 -14.92 1.58 -24.50
C ASP A 244 -15.91 2.47 -23.72
N ASP A 245 -16.03 2.30 -22.40
CA ASP A 245 -16.89 3.16 -21.57
C ASP A 245 -16.28 4.56 -21.47
N LYS A 246 -16.93 5.52 -22.14
CA LYS A 246 -16.47 6.91 -22.27
C LYS A 246 -16.35 7.60 -20.91
N LEU A 247 -17.30 7.38 -20.01
CA LEU A 247 -17.28 7.99 -18.67
C LEU A 247 -16.09 7.45 -17.86
N ARG A 248 -15.85 6.13 -17.91
CA ARG A 248 -14.69 5.52 -17.27
C ARG A 248 -13.36 6.04 -17.83
N GLN A 249 -13.25 6.18 -19.15
CA GLN A 249 -12.03 6.70 -19.79
C GLN A 249 -11.74 8.15 -19.38
N ASP A 250 -12.77 9.00 -19.37
CA ASP A 250 -12.61 10.42 -19.09
C ASP A 250 -12.30 10.66 -17.60
N LEU A 251 -12.95 9.91 -16.71
CA LEU A 251 -12.58 9.85 -15.29
C LEU A 251 -11.14 9.34 -15.09
N GLY A 252 -10.75 8.27 -15.80
CA GLY A 252 -9.40 7.72 -15.73
C GLY A 252 -8.31 8.76 -16.11
N LYS A 253 -8.53 9.51 -17.19
CA LYS A 253 -7.60 10.57 -17.65
C LYS A 253 -7.49 11.71 -16.64
N GLN A 254 -8.60 12.15 -16.06
CA GLN A 254 -8.63 13.32 -15.19
C GLN A 254 -8.05 13.08 -13.81
N PHE A 255 -8.28 11.90 -13.25
CA PHE A 255 -7.71 11.50 -11.96
C PHE A 255 -6.30 10.88 -12.11
N ASN A 256 -5.69 10.98 -13.30
CA ASN A 256 -4.36 10.45 -13.60
C ASN A 256 -4.22 8.95 -13.29
N LEU A 257 -5.34 8.21 -13.43
CA LEU A 257 -5.40 6.77 -13.33
C LEU A 257 -4.94 6.23 -14.67
N THR A 258 -3.62 6.08 -14.83
CA THR A 258 -3.04 5.80 -16.15
C THR A 258 -3.56 4.50 -16.74
N THR A 259 -4.00 4.60 -18.00
CA THR A 259 -4.44 3.52 -18.89
C THR A 259 -3.31 2.55 -19.29
N ASP A 260 -2.10 2.70 -18.76
CA ASP A 260 -0.93 1.87 -19.09
C ASP A 260 -0.96 0.46 -18.44
N LYS A 261 -2.09 0.08 -17.84
CA LYS A 261 -2.40 -1.30 -17.43
C LYS A 261 -3.70 -1.83 -18.04
N LEU A 262 -4.21 -1.22 -19.10
CA LEU A 262 -5.22 -1.83 -19.95
C LEU A 262 -4.50 -2.71 -20.97
N GLY A 263 -4.48 -4.02 -20.72
CA GLY A 263 -3.99 -4.99 -21.69
C GLY A 263 -4.76 -4.87 -23.00
N SER A 264 -4.13 -4.27 -24.00
CA SER A 264 -4.56 -4.37 -25.39
C SER A 264 -4.23 -5.78 -25.88
N GLY A 265 -5.14 -6.71 -25.60
CA GLY A 265 -5.19 -8.00 -26.27
C GLY A 265 -5.63 -7.78 -27.72
N SER A 266 -4.68 -7.36 -28.57
CA SER A 266 -4.79 -7.48 -30.03
C SER A 266 -3.43 -7.24 -30.70
N ASP A 267 -2.46 -8.13 -30.48
CA ASP A 267 -1.65 -8.62 -31.59
C ASP A 267 -0.84 -9.86 -31.19
N SER A 268 -1.45 -11.01 -31.46
CA SER A 268 -0.75 -12.27 -31.65
C SER A 268 -0.13 -12.27 -33.05
N ARG A 269 1.16 -11.95 -33.15
CA ARG A 269 2.07 -12.29 -34.27
C ARG A 269 3.47 -11.82 -33.84
N GLY A 270 4.34 -12.69 -33.35
CA GLY A 270 5.15 -13.57 -34.19
C GLY A 270 6.57 -13.00 -34.30
N VAL A 271 7.53 -13.72 -33.69
CA VAL A 271 8.94 -13.90 -34.08
C VAL A 271 9.60 -12.81 -34.94
N MET A 272 10.73 -12.24 -34.49
CA MET A 272 12.06 -12.40 -35.13
C MET A 272 13.12 -11.47 -34.51
N PHE A 273 14.31 -12.04 -34.37
CA PHE A 273 15.59 -11.42 -34.06
C PHE A 273 15.99 -10.32 -35.07
N GLY A 274 16.78 -9.36 -34.59
CA GLY A 274 17.52 -8.37 -35.38
C GLY A 274 18.16 -7.34 -34.47
#